data_AF-A0A9D0M1Y4-F1
#
_entry.id   AF-A0A9D0M1Y4-F1
#
_cell.length_a   1.000
_cell.length_b   1.000
_cell.length_c   1.000
_cell.angle_alpha   90.00
_cell.angle_beta   90.00
_cell.angle_gamma   90.00
#
_symmetry.space_group_name_H-M   'P 1'
#
loop_
_entity.id
_entity.type
_entity.pdbx_description
1 polymer ?
#
loop_
_entity_poly.entity_id
_entity_poly.type
_entity_poly.pdbx_seq_one_letter_code
_entity_poly.pdbx_strand_id
1 'polypeptide(L)'
;QKSVDLMLKHPDFSRASGIEEAINTFIGNPVATAVDSATVKLTFPEEADKVKLISQIMQLKLSSNPDPTIVIYERTGTVIMSGDIRIDAPVYVSHGNIYVSVVKTPEVSQPSGAFSAGETVKTETVETQVKEEDGRIFAIESTSLKDLVKALNDLGTSPRDLIAILQAIKNSGKLHAKIIVM
;
A
#
# COMPACT_ATOMS: atom_id res chain seq x y z
N GLN A 1 -26.60 5.11 -33.97
CA GLN A 1 -26.36 4.92 -32.52
C GLN A 1 -25.81 6.20 -31.90
N LYS A 2 -26.45 6.69 -30.83
CA LYS A 2 -25.99 7.86 -30.06
C LYS A 2 -25.04 7.49 -28.90
N SER A 3 -24.92 6.20 -28.59
CA SER A 3 -24.03 5.68 -27.53
C SER A 3 -23.35 4.37 -27.94
N VAL A 4 -22.25 4.03 -27.27
CA VAL A 4 -21.58 2.73 -27.32
C VAL A 4 -21.23 2.27 -25.90
N ASP A 5 -21.24 0.97 -25.67
CA ASP A 5 -20.85 0.39 -24.38
C ASP A 5 -19.42 -0.18 -24.50
N LEU A 6 -18.55 0.24 -23.60
CA LEU A 6 -17.18 -0.25 -23.45
C LEU A 6 -17.17 -1.33 -22.37
N MET A 7 -16.79 -2.56 -22.75
CA MET A 7 -16.68 -3.67 -21.82
C MET A 7 -15.23 -3.88 -21.36
N LEU A 8 -15.03 -3.94 -20.05
CA LEU A 8 -13.74 -4.22 -19.42
C LEU A 8 -13.43 -5.72 -19.50
N LYS A 9 -12.20 -6.06 -19.87
CA LYS A 9 -11.72 -7.46 -19.86
C LYS A 9 -11.65 -8.06 -18.45
N HIS A 10 -11.33 -7.22 -17.47
CA HIS A 10 -11.24 -7.59 -16.06
C HIS A 10 -12.17 -6.68 -15.27
N PRO A 11 -13.37 -7.16 -14.88
CA PRO A 11 -14.33 -6.37 -14.12
C PRO A 11 -13.76 -5.90 -12.78
N ASP A 12 -13.82 -4.61 -12.51
CA ASP A 12 -13.38 -3.97 -11.27
C ASP A 12 -14.01 -2.57 -11.15
N PHE A 13 -14.66 -2.29 -10.02
CA PHE A 13 -15.37 -1.02 -9.81
C PHE A 13 -14.44 0.20 -9.85
N SER A 14 -13.24 0.10 -9.24
CA SER A 14 -12.26 1.19 -9.23
C SER A 14 -11.73 1.47 -10.64
N ARG A 15 -11.53 0.43 -11.45
CA ARG A 15 -11.12 0.59 -12.86
C ARG A 15 -12.24 1.18 -13.71
N ALA A 16 -13.48 0.70 -13.56
CA ALA A 16 -14.62 1.24 -14.30
C ALA A 16 -14.83 2.73 -13.99
N SER A 17 -14.80 3.10 -12.70
CA SER A 17 -14.87 4.49 -12.24
C SER A 17 -13.69 5.33 -12.77
N GLY A 18 -12.48 4.79 -12.74
CA GLY A 18 -11.31 5.50 -13.26
C GLY A 18 -11.36 5.71 -14.79
N ILE A 19 -11.91 4.76 -15.54
CA ILE A 19 -12.12 4.91 -16.99
C ILE A 19 -13.14 6.01 -17.28
N GLU A 20 -14.27 6.02 -16.55
CA GLU A 20 -15.26 7.10 -16.64
C GLU A 20 -14.60 8.47 -16.42
N GLU A 21 -13.88 8.63 -15.31
CA GLU A 21 -13.22 9.89 -14.96
C GLU A 21 -12.18 10.31 -16.01
N ALA A 22 -11.37 9.37 -16.49
CA ALA A 22 -10.36 9.64 -17.52
C ALA A 22 -10.98 10.10 -18.84
N ILE A 23 -12.08 9.48 -19.27
CA ILE A 23 -12.79 9.85 -20.50
C ILE A 23 -13.43 11.23 -20.34
N ASN A 24 -14.15 11.46 -19.23
CA ASN A 24 -14.84 12.72 -18.96
C ASN A 24 -13.85 13.88 -18.84
N THR A 25 -12.69 13.65 -18.22
CA THR A 25 -11.62 14.65 -18.11
C THR A 25 -10.99 14.95 -19.47
N PHE A 26 -10.72 13.93 -20.28
CA PHE A 26 -10.13 14.11 -21.61
C PHE A 26 -11.04 14.93 -22.55
N ILE A 27 -12.35 14.71 -22.46
CA ILE A 27 -13.35 15.37 -23.32
C ILE A 27 -13.82 16.71 -22.72
N GLY A 28 -13.71 16.88 -21.40
CA GLY A 28 -14.18 18.07 -20.67
C GLY A 28 -15.70 18.12 -20.50
N ASN A 29 -16.41 17.00 -20.70
CA ASN A 29 -17.86 16.89 -20.57
C ASN A 29 -18.24 15.50 -20.01
N PRO A 30 -19.38 15.36 -19.30
CA PRO A 30 -19.85 14.08 -18.78
C PRO A 30 -20.48 13.21 -19.88
N VAL A 31 -19.63 12.59 -20.69
CA VAL A 31 -20.04 11.73 -21.83
C VAL A 31 -19.92 10.24 -21.51
N ALA A 32 -19.13 9.87 -20.51
CA ALA A 32 -18.97 8.51 -20.03
C ALA A 32 -19.65 8.31 -18.67
N THR A 33 -20.19 7.12 -18.45
CA THR A 33 -20.79 6.70 -17.17
C THR A 33 -20.50 5.22 -16.93
N ALA A 34 -19.88 4.88 -15.81
CA ALA A 34 -19.72 3.51 -15.35
C ALA A 34 -21.07 2.97 -14.88
N VAL A 35 -21.58 1.95 -15.55
CA VAL A 35 -22.88 1.34 -15.25
C VAL A 35 -22.73 0.24 -14.20
N ASP A 36 -21.64 -0.52 -14.28
CA ASP A 36 -21.30 -1.61 -13.37
C ASP A 36 -19.77 -1.84 -13.39
N SER A 37 -19.28 -2.88 -12.70
CA SER A 37 -17.84 -3.20 -12.63
C SER A 37 -17.20 -3.55 -13.99
N ALA A 38 -17.99 -3.87 -15.01
CA ALA A 38 -17.53 -4.34 -16.31
C ALA A 38 -17.92 -3.41 -17.48
N THR A 39 -18.85 -2.47 -17.30
CA THR A 39 -19.47 -1.73 -18.40
C THR A 39 -19.37 -0.22 -18.18
N VAL A 40 -18.80 0.48 -19.16
CA VAL A 40 -18.80 1.96 -19.23
C VAL A 40 -19.55 2.40 -20.48
N LYS A 41 -20.66 3.12 -20.29
CA LYS A 41 -21.47 3.66 -21.38
C LYS A 41 -20.91 5.00 -21.83
N LEU A 42 -20.64 5.14 -23.13
CA LEU A 42 -20.16 6.36 -23.76
C LEU A 42 -21.24 6.93 -24.67
N THR A 43 -21.63 8.18 -24.45
CA THR A 43 -22.58 8.92 -25.29
C THR A 43 -21.84 9.93 -26.16
N PHE A 44 -22.04 9.88 -27.47
CA PHE A 44 -21.35 10.77 -28.41
C PHE A 44 -22.06 12.13 -28.49
N PRO A 45 -21.33 13.26 -28.48
CA PRO A 45 -21.86 14.56 -28.89
C PRO A 45 -22.39 14.50 -30.34
N GLU A 46 -23.41 15.29 -30.68
CA GLU A 46 -24.11 15.17 -31.97
C GLU A 46 -23.21 15.43 -33.19
N GLU A 47 -22.21 16.31 -33.07
CA GLU A 47 -21.29 16.66 -34.16
C GLU A 47 -19.92 15.93 -34.10
N ALA A 48 -19.76 14.96 -33.19
CA ALA A 48 -18.46 14.30 -33.01
C ALA A 48 -18.19 13.22 -34.08
N ASP A 49 -16.96 13.21 -34.63
CA ASP A 49 -16.44 12.07 -35.38
C ASP A 49 -16.20 10.89 -34.42
N LYS A 50 -17.08 9.89 -34.51
CA LYS A 50 -17.11 8.74 -33.62
C LYS A 50 -15.85 7.89 -33.71
N VAL A 51 -15.33 7.68 -34.92
CA VAL A 51 -14.17 6.81 -35.14
C VAL A 51 -12.93 7.48 -34.54
N LYS A 52 -12.76 8.78 -34.79
CA LYS A 52 -11.67 9.56 -34.23
C LYS A 52 -11.74 9.61 -32.70
N LEU A 53 -12.93 9.87 -32.14
CA LEU A 53 -13.12 9.94 -30.68
C LEU A 53 -12.81 8.60 -30.01
N ILE A 54 -13.34 7.48 -30.53
CA ILE A 54 -13.05 6.14 -30.00
C ILE A 54 -11.56 5.86 -30.05
N SER A 55 -10.89 6.17 -31.17
CA SER A 55 -9.45 5.97 -31.31
C SER A 55 -8.63 6.74 -30.26
N GLN A 56 -9.03 7.98 -29.95
CA GLN A 56 -8.39 8.79 -28.92
C GLN A 56 -8.65 8.25 -27.52
N ILE A 57 -9.89 7.86 -27.21
CA ILE A 57 -10.27 7.26 -25.92
C ILE A 57 -9.48 5.97 -25.67
N MET A 58 -9.33 5.11 -26.69
CA MET A 58 -8.60 3.85 -26.57
C MET A 58 -7.09 4.03 -26.30
N GLN A 59 -6.55 5.23 -26.50
CA GLN A 59 -5.14 5.57 -26.21
C GLN A 59 -4.95 6.17 -24.81
N LEU A 60 -6.04 6.45 -24.07
CA LEU A 60 -5.94 6.98 -22.72
C LEU A 60 -5.24 5.99 -21.80
N LYS A 61 -4.21 6.47 -21.11
CA LYS A 61 -3.53 5.71 -20.06
C LYS A 61 -4.24 5.95 -18.74
N LEU A 62 -4.75 4.87 -18.16
CA LEU A 62 -5.31 4.93 -16.82
C LEU A 62 -4.19 4.76 -15.79
N SER A 63 -4.03 5.74 -14.91
CA SER A 63 -3.19 5.67 -13.71
C SER A 63 -3.86 4.75 -12.68
N SER A 64 -3.92 3.44 -12.94
CA SER A 64 -4.38 2.49 -11.95
C SER A 64 -3.23 2.22 -10.98
N ASN A 65 -3.42 2.51 -9.70
CA ASN A 65 -2.56 1.99 -8.64
C ASN A 65 -3.07 0.59 -8.29
N PRO A 66 -2.44 -0.50 -8.76
CA PRO A 66 -2.85 -1.83 -8.36
C PRO A 66 -2.69 -1.98 -6.84
N ASP A 67 -3.59 -2.75 -6.23
CA ASP A 67 -3.49 -3.05 -4.80
C ASP A 67 -2.10 -3.64 -4.49
N PRO A 68 -1.39 -3.09 -3.49
CA PRO A 68 -0.12 -3.64 -3.06
C PRO A 68 -0.28 -5.12 -2.71
N THR A 69 0.59 -5.97 -3.24
CA THR A 69 0.47 -7.43 -3.12
C THR A 69 1.81 -8.04 -2.74
N ILE A 70 1.76 -8.99 -1.80
CA ILE A 70 2.88 -9.80 -1.32
C ILE A 70 2.57 -11.24 -1.69
N VAL A 71 3.45 -11.87 -2.46
CA VAL A 71 3.39 -13.30 -2.80
C VAL A 71 4.56 -14.00 -2.12
N ILE A 72 4.27 -15.05 -1.34
CA ILE A 72 5.27 -15.79 -0.58
C ILE A 72 5.22 -17.25 -1.02
N TYR A 73 6.34 -17.79 -1.49
CA TYR A 73 6.51 -19.21 -1.77
C TYR A 73 7.10 -19.90 -0.53
N GLU A 74 6.29 -20.65 0.21
CA GLU A 74 6.69 -21.21 1.52
C GLU A 74 7.90 -22.13 1.38
N ARG A 75 7.89 -22.99 0.35
CA ARG A 75 8.93 -24.01 0.13
C ARG A 75 10.29 -23.42 -0.23
N THR A 76 10.32 -22.33 -0.99
CA THR A 76 11.58 -21.71 -1.47
C THR A 76 11.98 -20.49 -0.64
N GLY A 77 11.10 -20.01 0.23
CA GLY A 77 11.29 -18.75 0.98
C GLY A 77 11.28 -17.52 0.07
N THR A 78 10.80 -17.63 -1.16
CA THR A 78 10.80 -16.50 -2.11
C THR A 78 9.66 -15.54 -1.78
N VAL A 79 9.99 -14.27 -1.52
CA VAL A 79 9.03 -13.20 -1.25
C VAL A 79 9.04 -12.20 -2.41
N ILE A 80 7.89 -12.03 -3.06
CA ILE A 80 7.68 -11.05 -4.13
C ILE A 80 6.76 -9.96 -3.61
N MET A 81 7.20 -8.71 -3.72
CA MET A 81 6.46 -7.53 -3.29
C MET A 81 6.16 -6.66 -4.52
N SER A 82 4.91 -6.23 -4.67
CA SER A 82 4.46 -5.39 -5.78
C SER A 82 3.56 -4.26 -5.27
N GLY A 83 3.70 -3.06 -5.84
CA GLY A 83 2.96 -1.87 -5.44
C GLY A 83 3.57 -1.14 -4.25
N ASP A 84 2.85 -0.13 -3.75
CA ASP A 84 3.26 0.72 -2.63
C ASP A 84 2.80 0.13 -1.29
N ILE A 85 3.58 -0.81 -0.75
CA ILE A 85 3.24 -1.50 0.50
C ILE A 85 3.65 -0.63 1.69
N ARG A 86 2.66 -0.27 2.50
CA ARG A 86 2.85 0.59 3.69
C ARG A 86 2.55 -0.15 4.98
N ILE A 87 3.35 0.15 6.01
CA ILE A 87 3.12 -0.28 7.39
C ILE A 87 2.86 0.97 8.24
N ASP A 88 1.72 1.00 8.92
CA ASP A 88 1.36 2.07 9.85
C ASP A 88 2.11 1.89 11.18
N ALA A 89 3.21 2.61 11.35
CA ALA A 89 3.94 2.65 12.61
C ALA A 89 3.14 3.32 13.76
N PRO A 90 3.40 2.98 15.03
CA PRO A 90 4.35 1.97 15.47
C PRO A 90 3.76 0.55 15.38
N VAL A 91 4.63 -0.43 15.10
CA VAL A 91 4.30 -1.87 15.12
C VAL A 91 5.37 -2.61 15.92
N TYR A 92 4.94 -3.34 16.94
CA TYR A 92 5.81 -4.22 17.73
C TYR A 92 5.38 -5.65 17.48
N VAL A 93 6.32 -6.50 17.09
CA VAL A 93 6.11 -7.92 16.79
C VAL A 93 6.98 -8.72 17.74
N SER A 94 6.35 -9.62 18.49
CA SER A 94 7.03 -10.68 19.23
C SER A 94 6.54 -12.01 18.70
N HIS A 95 7.46 -12.81 18.14
CA HIS A 95 7.14 -14.12 17.56
C HIS A 95 8.30 -15.09 17.79
N GLY A 96 8.07 -16.14 18.57
CA GLY A 96 9.13 -17.06 18.98
C GLY A 96 10.21 -16.32 19.78
N ASN A 97 11.46 -16.39 19.31
CA ASN A 97 12.62 -15.71 19.89
C ASN A 97 12.95 -14.37 19.18
N ILE A 98 12.05 -13.85 18.34
CA ILE A 98 12.25 -12.65 17.54
C ILE A 98 11.39 -11.51 18.09
N TYR A 99 12.02 -10.37 18.35
CA TYR A 99 11.38 -9.12 18.75
C TYR A 99 11.72 -8.02 17.75
N VAL A 100 10.72 -7.53 17.01
CA VAL A 100 10.88 -6.44 16.04
C VAL A 100 10.01 -5.24 16.40
N SER A 101 10.60 -4.06 16.33
CA SER A 101 9.96 -2.77 16.54
C SER A 101 10.10 -1.91 15.29
N VAL A 102 8.97 -1.53 14.70
CA VAL A 102 8.87 -0.57 13.60
C VAL A 102 8.34 0.73 14.21
N VAL A 103 9.17 1.75 14.30
CA VAL A 103 8.80 3.05 14.86
C VAL A 103 9.00 4.15 13.82
N LYS A 104 8.12 5.15 13.83
CA LYS A 104 8.30 6.34 13.01
C LYS A 104 9.06 7.35 13.85
N THR A 105 10.32 7.63 13.50
CA THR A 105 11.05 8.74 14.10
C THR A 105 10.43 10.04 13.59
N PRO A 106 9.86 10.90 14.45
CA PRO A 106 9.40 12.21 14.00
C PRO A 106 10.62 13.05 13.62
N GLU A 107 10.79 13.34 12.33
CA GLU A 107 11.69 14.42 11.91
C GLU A 107 11.08 15.75 12.35
N VAL A 108 11.51 16.22 13.52
CA VAL A 108 11.21 17.58 13.96
C VAL A 108 12.16 18.52 13.21
N SER A 109 11.73 19.03 12.07
CA SER A 109 12.44 20.14 11.40
C SER A 109 12.17 21.42 12.19
N GLN A 110 12.82 21.57 13.34
CA GLN A 110 12.92 22.85 14.01
C GLN A 110 14.10 23.59 13.39
N PRO A 111 13.88 24.64 12.56
CA PRO A 111 14.97 25.52 12.18
C PRO A 111 15.59 26.04 13.48
N SER A 112 16.92 26.03 13.55
CA SER A 112 17.73 26.47 14.68
C SER A 112 17.51 27.97 14.95
N GLY A 113 16.38 28.29 15.56
CA GLY A 113 16.03 29.57 16.12
C GLY A 113 16.27 29.51 17.62
N ALA A 114 17.33 30.19 18.05
CA ALA A 114 17.61 30.47 19.45
C ALA A 114 16.38 31.07 20.18
N PHE A 115 16.39 30.92 21.51
CA PHE A 115 15.47 31.48 22.51
C PHE A 115 14.30 30.59 22.96
N SER A 116 14.60 29.66 23.87
CA SER A 116 13.89 29.62 25.16
C SER A 116 14.70 28.82 26.18
N ALA A 117 15.15 29.49 27.25
CA ALA A 117 15.69 28.84 28.44
C ALA A 117 14.54 28.26 29.28
N GLY A 118 13.93 27.19 28.79
CA GLY A 118 12.91 26.44 29.51
C GLY A 118 13.36 25.00 29.71
N GLU A 119 13.53 24.59 30.97
CA GLU A 119 13.71 23.19 31.33
C GLU A 119 12.52 22.37 30.82
N THR A 120 12.77 21.45 29.89
CA THR A 120 11.85 20.33 29.67
C THR A 120 12.23 19.18 30.58
N VAL A 121 11.62 19.18 31.76
CA VAL A 121 11.37 17.96 32.53
C VAL A 121 10.18 17.26 31.90
N LYS A 122 10.40 16.06 31.37
CA LYS A 122 9.36 15.04 31.29
C LYS A 122 9.99 13.68 31.56
N THR A 123 9.92 13.31 32.83
CA THR A 123 10.15 11.97 33.34
C THR A 123 9.14 11.02 32.73
N GLU A 124 9.60 9.98 32.06
CA GLU A 124 8.98 8.65 32.13
C GLU A 124 10.11 7.66 32.41
N THR A 125 10.37 7.46 33.70
CA THR A 125 11.10 6.30 34.19
C THR A 125 10.27 5.07 33.85
N VAL A 126 10.64 4.35 32.79
CA VAL A 126 10.15 2.98 32.62
C VAL A 126 11.20 2.06 33.23
N GLU A 127 11.11 1.88 34.55
CA GLU A 127 11.68 0.69 35.19
C GLU A 127 10.93 -0.51 34.62
N THR A 128 11.52 -1.16 33.61
CA THR A 128 11.09 -2.50 33.22
C THR A 128 12.21 -3.44 33.60
N GLN A 129 12.04 -4.17 34.70
CA GLN A 129 12.70 -5.45 34.90
C GLN A 129 12.25 -6.37 33.77
N VAL A 130 12.88 -6.27 32.60
CA VAL A 130 12.71 -7.25 31.54
C VAL A 130 13.73 -8.33 31.83
N LYS A 131 13.19 -9.46 32.31
CA LYS A 131 13.86 -10.75 32.28
C LYS A 131 14.49 -10.91 30.89
N GLU A 132 15.82 -10.89 30.80
CA GLU A 132 16.53 -11.38 29.61
C GLU A 132 16.16 -12.85 29.42
N GLU A 133 15.13 -13.10 28.63
CA GLU A 133 15.10 -14.29 27.81
C GLU A 133 15.76 -13.94 26.48
N ASP A 134 16.53 -14.90 25.98
CA ASP A 134 17.51 -14.89 24.88
C ASP A 134 16.91 -14.51 23.50
N GLY A 135 16.20 -13.38 23.45
CA GLY A 135 15.43 -12.87 22.34
C GLY A 135 16.15 -11.70 21.69
N ARG A 136 16.25 -11.73 20.36
CA ARG A 136 16.96 -10.68 19.63
C ARG A 136 16.02 -9.50 19.36
N ILE A 137 16.38 -8.31 19.82
CA ILE A 137 15.59 -7.07 19.71
C ILE A 137 16.11 -6.22 18.54
N PHE A 138 15.22 -5.83 17.60
CA PHE A 138 15.56 -4.96 16.47
C PHE A 138 14.62 -3.77 16.36
N ALA A 139 15.20 -2.56 16.22
CA ALA A 139 14.49 -1.34 15.90
C ALA A 139 14.73 -0.97 14.43
N ILE A 140 13.66 -0.70 13.68
CA ILE A 140 13.71 -0.25 12.30
C ILE A 140 13.15 1.18 12.26
N GLU A 141 13.99 2.13 11.81
CA GLU A 141 13.64 3.56 11.71
C GLU A 141 12.82 3.89 10.45
N SER A 142 12.57 2.90 9.59
CA SER A 142 11.76 3.02 8.38
C SER A 142 10.44 2.28 8.50
N THR A 143 9.36 2.89 8.02
CA THR A 143 8.01 2.30 7.91
C THR A 143 7.88 1.33 6.73
N SER A 144 9.01 0.94 6.13
CA SER A 144 9.05 0.16 4.90
C SER A 144 9.06 -1.33 5.19
N LEU A 145 8.08 -2.06 4.66
CA LEU A 145 8.02 -3.52 4.73
C LEU A 145 9.31 -4.18 4.21
N LYS A 146 9.96 -3.57 3.21
CA LYS A 146 11.22 -4.07 2.64
C LYS A 146 12.30 -4.22 3.72
N ASP A 147 12.41 -3.24 4.60
CA ASP A 147 13.44 -3.21 5.64
C ASP A 147 13.09 -4.19 6.77
N LEU A 148 11.80 -4.34 7.08
CA LEU A 148 11.30 -5.39 7.98
C LEU A 148 11.62 -6.80 7.45
N VAL A 149 11.27 -7.10 6.20
CA VAL A 149 11.52 -8.40 5.57
C VAL A 149 13.03 -8.68 5.49
N LYS A 150 13.83 -7.67 5.15
CA LYS A 150 15.28 -7.80 5.12
C LYS A 150 15.84 -8.11 6.52
N ALA A 151 15.44 -7.35 7.53
CA ALA A 151 15.86 -7.59 8.91
C ALA A 151 15.49 -9.00 9.38
N LEU A 152 14.26 -9.44 9.12
CA LEU A 152 13.82 -10.80 9.46
C LEU A 152 14.64 -11.88 8.73
N ASN A 153 14.92 -11.69 7.44
CA ASN A 153 15.75 -12.62 6.65
C ASN A 153 17.20 -12.67 7.17
N ASP A 154 17.79 -11.52 7.48
CA ASP A 154 19.16 -11.43 8.03
C ASP A 154 19.28 -12.14 9.40
N LEU A 155 18.17 -12.28 10.12
CA LEU A 155 18.08 -13.02 11.39
C LEU A 155 17.89 -14.52 11.25
N GLY A 156 17.74 -15.01 10.02
CA GLY A 156 17.48 -16.42 9.75
C GLY A 156 16.06 -16.85 10.10
N THR A 157 15.10 -15.92 10.09
CA THR A 157 13.67 -16.21 10.29
C THR A 157 13.23 -17.25 9.26
N SER A 158 12.52 -18.30 9.69
CA SER A 158 12.01 -19.29 8.75
C SER A 158 10.92 -18.69 7.86
N PRO A 159 10.72 -19.18 6.62
CA PRO A 159 9.63 -18.70 5.76
C PRO A 159 8.25 -18.76 6.44
N ARG A 160 8.03 -19.78 7.30
CA ARG A 160 6.80 -19.93 8.08
C ARG A 160 6.62 -18.81 9.09
N ASP A 161 7.67 -18.49 9.83
CA ASP A 161 7.63 -17.42 10.84
C ASP A 161 7.44 -16.07 10.16
N LEU A 162 8.06 -15.85 8.99
CA LEU A 162 7.85 -14.64 8.20
C LEU A 162 6.40 -14.51 7.74
N ILE A 163 5.79 -15.59 7.24
CA ILE A 163 4.37 -15.60 6.86
C ILE A 163 3.50 -15.28 8.07
N ALA A 164 3.76 -15.90 9.22
CA ALA A 164 3.00 -15.70 10.45
C ALA A 164 3.08 -14.24 10.93
N ILE A 165 4.27 -13.65 10.93
CA ILE A 165 4.50 -12.25 11.29
C ILE A 165 3.74 -11.32 10.33
N LEU A 166 3.90 -11.48 9.01
CA LEU A 166 3.23 -10.60 8.04
C LEU A 166 1.71 -10.72 8.08
N GLN A 167 1.18 -11.94 8.27
CA GLN A 167 -0.25 -12.15 8.48
C GLN A 167 -0.75 -11.51 9.77
N ALA A 168 0.02 -11.59 10.87
CA ALA A 168 -0.33 -10.93 12.13
C ALA A 168 -0.38 -9.40 11.99
N ILE A 169 0.59 -8.78 11.30
CA ILE A 169 0.59 -7.32 11.05
C ILE A 169 -0.57 -6.91 10.11
N LYS A 170 -0.93 -7.76 9.15
CA LYS A 170 -2.12 -7.53 8.32
C LYS A 170 -3.41 -7.60 9.12
N ASN A 171 -3.55 -8.61 9.98
CA ASN A 171 -4.73 -8.81 10.80
C ASN A 171 -4.91 -7.72 11.87
N SER A 172 -3.82 -7.06 12.29
CA SER A 172 -3.89 -5.87 13.15
C SER A 172 -4.30 -4.59 12.40
N GLY A 173 -4.50 -4.66 11.09
CA GLY A 173 -4.87 -3.53 10.24
C GLY A 173 -3.72 -2.56 9.96
N LYS A 174 -2.48 -2.93 10.32
CA LYS A 174 -1.30 -2.07 10.17
C LYS A 174 -0.58 -2.25 8.84
N LEU A 175 -0.80 -3.38 8.15
CA LEU A 175 -0.20 -3.66 6.84
C LEU A 175 -1.24 -3.55 5.72
N HIS A 176 -1.01 -2.61 4.80
CA HIS A 176 -1.88 -2.33 3.67
C HIS A 176 -1.41 -3.10 2.42
N ALA A 177 -1.68 -4.41 2.39
CA ALA A 177 -1.39 -5.25 1.24
C ALA A 177 -2.24 -6.55 1.19
N LYS A 178 -2.46 -7.06 -0.03
CA LYS A 178 -2.91 -8.44 -0.25
C LYS A 178 -1.73 -9.39 0.03
N ILE A 179 -1.99 -10.49 0.73
CA ILE A 179 -0.99 -11.53 1.00
C ILE A 179 -1.50 -12.81 0.35
N ILE A 180 -0.66 -13.42 -0.49
CA ILE A 180 -0.92 -14.68 -1.19
C ILE A 180 0.22 -15.63 -0.84
N VAL A 181 -0.11 -16.84 -0.39
CA VAL A 181 0.87 -17.88 -0.04
C VAL A 181 0.76 -19.01 -1.05
N MET A 182 1.92 -19.49 -1.56
CA MET A 182 2.06 -20.51 -2.59
C MET A 182 3.09 -21.60 -2.22
#